data_AF-A0A6C0BY63-F1
#
_entry.id   AF-A0A6C0BY63-F1
#
_cell.length_a   1.000
_cell.length_b   1.000
_cell.length_c   1.000
_cell.angle_alpha   90.00
_cell.angle_beta   90.00
_cell.angle_gamma   90.00
#
_symmetry.space_group_name_H-M   'P 1'
#
loop_
_entity.id
_entity.type
_entity.pdbx_description
1 polymer ?
#
loop_
_entity_poly.entity_id
_entity_poly.type
_entity_poly.pdbx_seq_one_letter_code
_entity_poly.pdbx_strand_id
1 'polypeptide(L)'
;MAEGDVSSVEMFNAIIDENGSGILEFWIMLLTVALVCTKYILLPSQPLDESTNPSMMRKKNIFITVAYILAIILFVTYINFNNYKSVCSVGKGDDLSSDAMYFIVMISVFPWLSILGICFAILNVLPGWKAPFSNTFGYFITMFLLGGQHMVNEILNISDTKDENKAIQLVLENNFGNLINDYTPANIEEFRKLGSDVGAAKLKTKPYSSAVKTYNNIAKLILLKDYIAEGIWFVLMGLFVINLTNNYVGTQACL
;
A
#
# COMPACT_ATOMS: atom_id res chain seq x y z
N MET A 1 -9.79 21.83 -43.16
CA MET A 1 -8.50 22.40 -42.70
C MET A 1 -8.80 23.26 -41.49
N ALA A 2 -8.42 22.95 -40.26
CA ALA A 2 -7.78 21.78 -39.69
C ALA A 2 -8.31 21.68 -38.25
N GLU A 3 -8.75 20.49 -37.85
CA GLU A 3 -8.90 20.16 -36.43
C GLU A 3 -7.48 20.22 -35.85
N GLY A 4 -7.22 21.20 -35.00
CA GLY A 4 -5.97 21.29 -34.28
C GLY A 4 -5.95 20.16 -33.26
N ASP A 5 -5.06 19.19 -33.47
CA ASP A 5 -4.69 18.21 -32.47
C ASP A 5 -4.18 18.98 -31.24
N VAL A 6 -5.03 19.12 -30.23
CA VAL A 6 -4.61 19.60 -28.90
C VAL A 6 -3.59 18.58 -28.42
N SER A 7 -2.34 19.02 -28.25
CA SER A 7 -1.29 18.07 -27.84
C SER A 7 -1.65 17.49 -26.48
N SER A 8 -1.30 16.22 -26.23
CA SER A 8 -1.52 15.59 -24.92
C SER A 8 -0.91 16.38 -23.76
N VAL A 9 0.12 17.19 -24.05
CA VAL A 9 0.76 18.12 -23.12
C VAL A 9 -0.13 19.32 -22.81
N GLU A 10 -0.82 19.91 -23.79
CA GLU A 10 -1.76 21.01 -23.57
C GLU A 10 -3.03 20.55 -22.85
N MET A 11 -3.50 19.33 -23.14
CA MET A 11 -4.60 18.71 -22.39
C MET A 11 -4.20 18.40 -20.94
N PHE A 12 -2.97 17.93 -20.72
CA PHE A 12 -2.42 17.71 -19.38
C PHE A 12 -2.25 19.03 -18.62
N ASN A 13 -1.80 20.10 -19.29
CA ASN A 13 -1.67 21.43 -18.69
C ASN A 13 -3.04 22.06 -18.36
N ALA A 14 -4.07 21.85 -19.17
CA ALA A 14 -5.43 22.31 -18.86
C ALA A 14 -6.06 21.59 -17.65
N ILE A 15 -5.74 20.30 -17.45
CA ILE A 15 -6.12 19.55 -16.25
C ILE A 15 -5.38 20.07 -15.00
N ILE A 16 -4.16 20.58 -15.19
CA ILE A 16 -3.33 21.16 -14.13
C ILE A 16 -3.82 22.57 -13.73
N ASP A 17 -4.29 23.37 -14.69
CA ASP A 17 -4.58 24.79 -14.49
C ASP A 17 -5.88 25.09 -13.71
N GLU A 18 -6.84 24.15 -13.64
CA GLU A 18 -8.10 24.42 -12.93
C GLU A 18 -8.03 24.24 -11.41
N ASN A 19 -7.06 23.49 -10.87
CA ASN A 19 -6.76 23.39 -9.43
C ASN A 19 -5.45 22.61 -9.24
N GLY A 20 -4.40 23.23 -8.71
CA GLY A 20 -3.12 22.56 -8.38
C GLY A 20 -3.21 21.33 -7.45
N SER A 21 -4.41 20.97 -6.97
CA SER A 21 -4.72 19.74 -6.26
C SER A 21 -4.54 18.48 -7.11
N GLY A 22 -4.86 18.52 -8.42
CA GLY A 22 -4.80 17.33 -9.27
C GLY A 22 -3.40 16.74 -9.40
N ILE A 23 -2.37 17.60 -9.43
CA ILE A 23 -0.97 17.18 -9.39
C ILE A 23 -0.68 16.43 -8.09
N LEU A 24 -1.07 17.01 -6.95
CA LEU A 24 -0.78 16.45 -5.63
C LEU A 24 -1.43 15.07 -5.44
N GLU A 25 -2.69 14.94 -5.87
CA GLU A 25 -3.44 13.67 -5.88
C GLU A 25 -2.72 12.61 -6.71
N PHE A 26 -2.33 12.95 -7.94
CA PHE A 26 -1.58 12.06 -8.83
C PHE A 26 -0.29 11.56 -8.20
N TRP A 27 0.51 12.46 -7.61
CA TRP A 27 1.79 12.10 -7.00
C TRP A 27 1.64 11.24 -5.75
N ILE A 28 0.61 11.46 -4.94
CA ILE A 28 0.32 10.59 -3.80
C ILE A 28 -0.03 9.19 -4.28
N MET A 29 -0.89 9.07 -5.30
CA MET A 29 -1.21 7.76 -5.88
C MET A 29 0.06 7.07 -6.39
N LEU A 30 0.89 7.78 -7.16
CA LEU A 30 2.12 7.25 -7.73
C LEU A 30 3.10 6.78 -6.64
N LEU A 31 3.38 7.62 -5.64
CA LEU A 31 4.30 7.29 -4.55
C LEU A 31 3.76 6.15 -3.68
N THR A 32 2.44 6.05 -3.52
CA THR A 32 1.82 4.96 -2.75
C THR A 32 1.87 3.63 -3.51
N VAL A 33 1.66 3.66 -4.83
CA VAL A 33 1.90 2.48 -5.67
C VAL A 33 3.37 2.06 -5.59
N ALA A 34 4.30 3.01 -5.70
CA ALA A 34 5.74 2.74 -5.57
C ALA A 34 6.09 2.14 -4.20
N LEU A 35 5.46 2.60 -3.11
CA LEU A 35 5.60 2.02 -1.77
C LEU A 35 5.17 0.55 -1.75
N VAL A 36 3.97 0.24 -2.26
CA VAL A 36 3.44 -1.13 -2.28
C VAL A 36 4.33 -2.04 -3.14
N CYS A 37 4.74 -1.58 -4.32
CA CYS A 37 5.66 -2.31 -5.20
C CYS A 37 7.01 -2.57 -4.51
N THR A 38 7.57 -1.57 -3.84
CA THR A 38 8.84 -1.71 -3.10
C THR A 38 8.72 -2.76 -2.00
N LYS A 39 7.62 -2.74 -1.23
CA LYS A 39 7.36 -3.73 -0.19
C LYS A 39 7.15 -5.14 -0.76
N TYR A 40 6.52 -5.25 -1.93
CA TYR A 40 6.37 -6.53 -2.64
C TYR A 40 7.72 -7.11 -3.08
N ILE A 41 8.61 -6.28 -3.64
CA ILE A 41 9.95 -6.71 -4.08
C ILE A 41 10.82 -7.14 -2.89
N LEU A 42 10.70 -6.46 -1.75
CA LEU A 42 11.48 -6.74 -0.55
C LEU A 42 10.91 -7.87 0.32
N LEU A 43 9.78 -8.45 -0.09
CA LEU A 43 9.12 -9.56 0.58
C LEU A 43 9.98 -10.82 0.40
N PRO A 44 10.33 -11.54 1.48
CA PRO A 44 11.20 -12.72 1.36
C PRO A 44 10.54 -13.80 0.50
N SER A 45 11.37 -14.58 -0.20
CA SER A 45 10.90 -15.70 -1.01
C SER A 45 10.27 -16.82 -0.16
N GLN A 46 10.67 -16.94 1.11
CA GLN A 46 10.18 -17.95 2.05
C GLN A 46 9.84 -17.32 3.42
N PRO A 47 8.72 -16.59 3.53
CA PRO A 47 8.34 -15.89 4.76
C PRO A 47 8.08 -16.80 5.98
N LEU A 48 7.83 -18.09 5.75
CA LEU A 48 7.57 -19.06 6.81
C LEU A 48 8.83 -19.83 7.26
N ASP A 49 9.98 -19.60 6.64
CA ASP A 49 11.22 -20.27 7.03
C ASP A 49 11.71 -19.78 8.40
N GLU A 50 12.25 -20.69 9.22
CA GLU A 50 12.79 -20.38 10.56
C GLU A 50 13.96 -19.39 10.47
N SER A 51 14.71 -19.42 9.36
CA SER A 51 15.79 -18.48 9.09
C SER A 51 15.30 -17.03 8.86
N THR A 52 14.03 -16.85 8.48
CA THR A 52 13.45 -15.54 8.23
C THR A 52 13.17 -14.82 9.54
N ASN A 53 13.98 -13.81 9.86
CA ASN A 53 13.83 -13.02 11.07
C ASN A 53 12.63 -12.05 10.97
N PRO A 54 11.52 -12.28 11.72
CA PRO A 54 10.31 -11.45 11.62
C PRO A 54 10.55 -10.01 12.10
N SER A 55 11.47 -9.83 13.06
CA SER A 55 11.82 -8.51 13.57
C SER A 55 12.55 -7.65 12.53
N MET A 56 13.38 -8.28 11.70
CA MET A 56 14.09 -7.60 10.61
C MET A 56 13.12 -7.17 9.50
N MET A 57 12.17 -8.03 9.14
CA MET A 57 11.11 -7.68 8.19
C MET A 57 10.29 -6.49 8.67
N ARG A 58 9.86 -6.52 9.94
CA ARG A 58 9.12 -5.41 10.55
C ARG A 58 9.92 -4.10 10.53
N LYS A 59 11.21 -4.14 10.87
CA LYS A 59 12.09 -2.95 10.83
C LYS A 59 12.24 -2.39 9.40
N LYS A 60 12.45 -3.25 8.40
CA LYS A 60 12.50 -2.83 6.99
C LYS A 60 11.19 -2.16 6.56
N ASN A 61 10.05 -2.77 6.89
CA ASN A 61 8.73 -2.22 6.57
C ASN A 61 8.54 -0.82 7.17
N ILE A 62 8.84 -0.66 8.46
CA ILE A 62 8.76 0.64 9.15
C ILE A 62 9.67 1.66 8.46
N PHE A 63 10.92 1.31 8.19
CA PHE A 63 11.89 2.22 7.57
C PHE A 63 11.40 2.72 6.20
N ILE A 64 10.90 1.82 5.34
CA ILE A 64 10.41 2.18 4.01
C ILE A 64 9.17 3.07 4.11
N THR A 65 8.24 2.77 5.02
CA THR A 65 7.05 3.62 5.21
C THR A 65 7.42 5.02 5.72
N VAL A 66 8.37 5.12 6.66
CA VAL A 66 8.87 6.42 7.14
C VAL A 66 9.54 7.21 6.02
N ALA A 67 10.37 6.56 5.20
CA ALA A 67 10.99 7.19 4.04
C ALA A 67 9.94 7.70 3.03
N TYR A 68 8.86 6.94 2.81
CA TYR A 68 7.72 7.36 1.99
C TYR A 68 7.03 8.60 2.56
N ILE A 69 6.73 8.65 3.86
CA ILE A 69 6.10 9.82 4.50
C ILE A 69 6.98 11.06 4.34
N LEU A 70 8.30 10.93 4.53
CA LEU A 70 9.24 12.03 4.33
C LEU A 70 9.26 12.50 2.87
N ALA A 71 9.26 11.56 1.91
CA ALA A 71 9.21 11.89 0.49
C ALA A 71 7.94 12.66 0.12
N ILE A 72 6.77 12.27 0.66
CA ILE A 72 5.51 12.98 0.50
C ILE A 72 5.61 14.41 1.04
N ILE A 73 6.13 14.60 2.26
CA ILE A 73 6.25 15.92 2.88
C ILE A 73 7.18 16.83 2.06
N LEU A 74 8.31 16.32 1.59
CA LEU A 74 9.23 17.07 0.73
C LEU A 74 8.55 17.50 -0.58
N PHE A 75 7.82 16.58 -1.21
CA PHE A 75 7.13 16.85 -2.46
C PHE A 75 5.99 17.86 -2.30
N VAL A 76 5.15 17.69 -1.27
CA VAL A 76 4.08 18.65 -0.93
C VAL A 76 4.66 20.04 -0.67
N THR A 77 5.75 20.13 0.09
CA THR A 77 6.41 21.40 0.40
C THR A 77 6.89 22.09 -0.89
N TYR A 78 7.46 21.31 -1.82
CA TYR A 78 7.88 21.82 -3.12
C TYR A 78 6.70 22.37 -3.95
N ILE A 79 5.60 21.62 -4.03
CA ILE A 79 4.40 22.07 -4.76
C ILE A 79 3.81 23.32 -4.12
N ASN A 80 3.65 23.34 -2.80
CA ASN A 80 3.09 24.49 -2.08
C ASN A 80 3.98 25.74 -2.21
N PHE A 81 5.30 25.56 -2.24
CA PHE A 81 6.23 26.66 -2.49
C PHE A 81 6.04 27.26 -3.89
N ASN A 82 5.96 26.43 -4.93
CA ASN A 82 5.78 26.91 -6.30
C ASN A 82 4.41 27.57 -6.49
N ASN A 83 3.36 27.01 -5.90
CA ASN A 83 2.02 27.58 -5.94
C ASN A 83 1.95 28.93 -5.21
N TYR A 84 2.60 29.05 -4.05
CA TYR A 84 2.67 30.33 -3.34
C TYR A 84 3.41 31.39 -4.17
N LYS A 85 4.54 31.03 -4.80
CA LYS A 85 5.30 31.95 -5.65
C LYS A 85 4.49 32.42 -6.87
N SER A 86 3.78 31.51 -7.54
CA SER A 86 3.00 31.85 -8.74
C SER A 86 1.78 32.72 -8.46
N VAL A 87 1.22 32.66 -7.25
CA VAL A 87 0.03 33.44 -6.88
C VAL A 87 0.40 34.74 -6.16
N CYS A 88 1.29 34.69 -5.17
CA CYS A 88 1.51 35.81 -4.25
C CYS A 88 2.76 36.65 -4.54
N SER A 89 3.69 36.13 -5.36
CA SER A 89 4.97 36.80 -5.66
C SER A 89 5.06 37.37 -7.08
N VAL A 90 3.96 37.36 -7.85
CA VAL A 90 3.92 37.92 -9.20
C VAL A 90 4.32 39.41 -9.16
N GLY A 91 5.43 39.74 -9.82
CA GLY A 91 5.95 41.10 -9.93
C GLY A 91 6.73 41.63 -8.72
N LYS A 92 6.98 40.81 -7.67
CA LYS A 92 7.72 41.22 -6.46
C LYS A 92 9.18 40.75 -6.38
N GLY A 93 9.68 40.05 -7.41
CA GLY A 93 11.01 39.42 -7.39
C GLY A 93 10.98 38.01 -6.78
N ASP A 94 12.11 37.31 -6.79
CA ASP A 94 12.23 35.92 -6.33
C ASP A 94 12.36 35.78 -4.79
N ASP A 95 12.44 36.90 -4.06
CA ASP A 95 12.69 36.89 -2.63
C ASP A 95 11.41 36.62 -1.84
N LEU A 96 11.40 35.49 -1.11
CA LEU A 96 10.33 35.11 -0.20
C LEU A 96 10.56 35.72 1.19
N SER A 97 9.51 36.29 1.80
CA SER A 97 9.59 36.73 3.19
C SER A 97 9.74 35.54 4.16
N SER A 98 10.29 35.79 5.35
CA SER A 98 10.35 34.78 6.42
C SER A 98 8.96 34.24 6.79
N ASP A 99 7.95 35.10 6.75
CA ASP A 99 6.58 34.79 7.15
C ASP A 99 5.90 33.88 6.13
N ALA A 100 6.16 34.11 4.84
CA ALA A 100 5.73 33.24 3.74
C ALA A 100 6.35 31.84 3.87
N MET A 101 7.65 31.76 4.17
CA MET A 101 8.33 30.48 4.34
C MET A 101 7.77 29.70 5.55
N TYR A 102 7.53 30.39 6.67
CA TYR A 102 6.90 29.79 7.85
C TYR A 102 5.50 29.25 7.52
N PHE A 103 4.68 30.03 6.81
CA PHE A 103 3.35 29.61 6.38
C PHE A 103 3.40 28.35 5.51
N ILE A 104 4.25 28.32 4.47
CA ILE A 104 4.42 27.17 3.56
C ILE A 104 4.80 25.91 4.33
N VAL A 105 5.76 26.02 5.26
CA VAL A 105 6.19 24.88 6.09
C VAL A 105 5.06 24.40 6.98
N MET A 106 4.30 25.31 7.59
CA MET A 106 3.18 24.95 8.48
C MET A 106 2.07 24.21 7.73
N ILE A 107 1.69 24.65 6.53
CA ILE A 107 0.65 23.97 5.73
C ILE A 107 1.16 22.66 5.10
N SER A 108 2.46 22.50 4.91
CA SER A 108 3.05 21.33 4.22
C SER A 108 3.54 20.25 5.16
N VAL A 109 4.06 20.61 6.33
CA VAL A 109 4.69 19.65 7.26
C VAL A 109 3.71 19.23 8.34
N PHE A 110 3.08 20.18 9.03
CA PHE A 110 2.27 19.87 10.21
C PHE A 110 1.06 18.97 9.92
N PRO A 111 0.14 19.30 8.98
CA PRO A 111 -1.02 18.46 8.72
C PRO A 111 -0.63 17.12 8.11
N TRP A 112 0.38 17.08 7.24
CA TRP A 112 0.85 15.86 6.60
C TRP A 112 1.51 14.90 7.59
N LEU A 113 2.45 15.40 8.40
CA LEU A 113 3.14 14.59 9.40
C LEU A 113 2.18 14.08 10.47
N SER A 114 1.28 14.94 10.96
CA SER A 114 0.33 14.54 11.99
C SER A 114 -0.66 13.49 11.47
N ILE A 115 -1.31 13.72 10.33
CA ILE A 115 -2.34 12.82 9.83
C ILE A 115 -1.74 11.49 9.33
N LEU A 116 -0.70 11.52 8.50
CA LEU A 116 -0.07 10.29 8.00
C LEU A 116 0.71 9.56 9.10
N GLY A 117 1.36 10.29 10.01
CA GLY A 117 2.07 9.71 11.14
C GLY A 117 1.13 9.02 12.14
N ILE A 118 0.01 9.66 12.48
CA ILE A 118 -1.03 9.05 13.34
C ILE A 118 -1.66 7.85 12.65
N CYS A 119 -2.00 7.96 11.35
CA CYS A 119 -2.52 6.83 10.58
C CYS A 119 -1.54 5.65 10.64
N PHE A 120 -0.26 5.88 10.34
CA PHE A 120 0.76 4.85 10.42
C PHE A 120 0.86 4.21 11.81
N ALA A 121 0.82 5.02 12.87
CA ALA A 121 0.84 4.51 14.24
C ALA A 121 -0.38 3.61 14.52
N ILE A 122 -1.59 4.06 14.16
CA ILE A 122 -2.83 3.29 14.33
C ILE A 122 -2.75 1.95 13.60
N LEU A 123 -2.31 1.93 12.34
CA LEU A 123 -2.24 0.69 11.57
C LEU A 123 -1.20 -0.32 12.10
N ASN A 124 -0.18 0.14 12.84
CA ASN A 124 0.80 -0.73 13.46
C ASN A 124 0.38 -1.23 14.85
N VAL A 125 -0.32 -0.40 15.63
CA VAL A 125 -0.79 -0.76 16.98
C VAL A 125 -2.09 -1.59 16.91
N LEU A 126 -2.98 -1.25 15.98
CA LEU A 126 -4.30 -1.86 15.81
C LEU A 126 -4.39 -2.53 14.44
N PRO A 127 -3.81 -3.74 14.25
CA PRO A 127 -3.79 -4.40 12.94
C PRO A 127 -5.18 -4.69 12.37
N GLY A 128 -6.20 -4.79 13.24
CA GLY A 128 -7.61 -4.93 12.83
C GLY A 128 -8.13 -3.78 11.97
N TRP A 129 -7.53 -2.58 12.03
CA TRP A 129 -7.92 -1.44 11.18
C TRP A 129 -7.56 -1.63 9.71
N LYS A 130 -6.60 -2.51 9.40
CA LYS A 130 -6.28 -2.88 8.02
C LYS A 130 -7.23 -3.94 7.46
N ALA A 131 -7.94 -4.68 8.32
CA ALA A 131 -8.81 -5.79 7.92
C ALA A 131 -9.85 -5.43 6.83
N PRO A 132 -10.63 -4.33 6.91
CA PRO A 132 -11.66 -4.06 5.89
C PRO A 132 -11.07 -3.88 4.48
N PHE A 133 -9.96 -3.14 4.35
CA PHE A 133 -9.30 -2.96 3.06
C PHE A 133 -8.48 -4.17 2.64
N SER A 134 -7.88 -4.90 3.59
CA SER A 134 -7.11 -6.12 3.32
C SER A 134 -8.01 -7.22 2.77
N ASN A 135 -9.18 -7.43 3.38
CA ASN A 135 -10.10 -8.51 3.02
C ASN A 135 -10.91 -8.19 1.76
N THR A 136 -11.01 -6.92 1.39
CA THR A 136 -11.74 -6.48 0.19
C THR A 136 -10.78 -6.21 -0.96
N PHE A 137 -10.05 -5.08 -0.90
CA PHE A 137 -9.18 -4.64 -1.99
C PHE A 137 -7.87 -5.43 -2.04
N GLY A 138 -7.27 -5.71 -0.88
CA GLY A 138 -6.05 -6.51 -0.79
C GLY A 138 -6.27 -7.92 -1.35
N TYR A 139 -7.33 -8.59 -0.91
CA TYR A 139 -7.76 -9.88 -1.44
C TYR A 139 -8.02 -9.81 -2.94
N PHE A 140 -8.79 -8.81 -3.40
CA PHE A 140 -9.10 -8.66 -4.82
C PHE A 140 -7.84 -8.51 -5.68
N ILE A 141 -6.95 -7.58 -5.32
CA ILE A 141 -5.72 -7.32 -6.07
C ILE A 141 -4.79 -8.55 -6.04
N THR A 142 -4.58 -9.17 -4.87
CA THR A 142 -3.68 -10.33 -4.75
C THR A 142 -4.19 -11.55 -5.50
N MET A 143 -5.49 -11.84 -5.42
CA MET A 143 -6.07 -13.03 -6.03
C MET A 143 -6.26 -12.88 -7.54
N PHE A 144 -6.78 -11.75 -7.99
CA PHE A 144 -7.20 -11.57 -9.39
C PHE A 144 -6.16 -10.85 -10.25
N LEU A 145 -5.39 -9.91 -9.69
CA LEU A 145 -4.42 -9.13 -10.48
C LEU A 145 -3.00 -9.67 -10.41
N LEU A 146 -2.62 -10.30 -9.30
CA LEU A 146 -1.26 -10.80 -9.06
C LEU A 146 -1.13 -12.31 -9.16
N GLY A 147 -2.14 -12.98 -9.73
CA GLY A 147 -2.11 -14.41 -10.02
C GLY A 147 -2.29 -15.33 -8.81
N GLY A 148 -2.85 -14.82 -7.70
CA GLY A 148 -3.14 -15.65 -6.52
C GLY A 148 -4.02 -16.87 -6.83
N GLN A 149 -4.95 -16.76 -7.78
CA GLN A 149 -5.77 -17.89 -8.25
C GLN A 149 -4.94 -19.10 -8.74
N HIS A 150 -3.83 -18.87 -9.45
CA HIS A 150 -2.96 -19.96 -9.90
C HIS A 150 -2.29 -20.66 -8.71
N MET A 151 -1.92 -19.90 -7.67
CA MET A 151 -1.34 -20.46 -6.45
C MET A 151 -2.37 -21.31 -5.68
N VAL A 152 -3.65 -20.91 -5.70
CA VAL A 152 -4.74 -21.72 -5.13
C VAL A 152 -4.93 -23.02 -5.88
N ASN A 153 -4.97 -22.95 -7.22
CA ASN A 153 -5.12 -24.15 -8.04
C ASN A 153 -3.93 -25.10 -7.87
N GLU A 154 -2.71 -24.59 -7.68
CA GLU A 154 -1.54 -25.40 -7.36
C GLU A 154 -1.72 -26.16 -6.02
N ILE A 155 -2.32 -25.54 -5.00
CA ILE A 155 -2.67 -26.20 -3.72
C ILE A 155 -3.66 -27.35 -3.93
N LEU A 156 -4.74 -27.07 -4.65
CA LEU A 156 -5.83 -28.03 -4.86
C LEU A 156 -5.34 -29.25 -5.66
N ASN A 157 -4.45 -29.02 -6.63
CA ASN A 157 -3.80 -30.09 -7.37
C ASN A 157 -2.80 -30.89 -6.51
N ILE A 158 -2.19 -30.27 -5.48
CA ILE A 158 -1.33 -30.99 -4.53
C ILE A 158 -2.15 -31.93 -3.64
N SER A 159 -3.34 -31.52 -3.20
CA SER A 159 -4.22 -32.31 -2.32
C SER A 159 -4.99 -33.44 -3.02
N ASP A 160 -4.87 -33.56 -4.35
CA ASP A 160 -5.46 -34.62 -5.16
C ASP A 160 -4.70 -35.94 -4.98
N THR A 161 -4.89 -36.55 -3.81
CA THR A 161 -4.49 -37.90 -3.47
C THR A 161 -5.77 -38.71 -3.31
N LYS A 162 -6.03 -39.60 -4.27
CA LYS A 162 -7.13 -40.59 -4.33
C LYS A 162 -8.04 -40.64 -3.08
N ASP A 163 -9.26 -40.13 -3.26
CA ASP A 163 -10.47 -40.24 -2.41
C ASP A 163 -10.45 -39.75 -0.95
N GLU A 164 -9.34 -39.78 -0.21
CA GLU A 164 -9.38 -39.48 1.24
C GLU A 164 -9.43 -37.98 1.60
N ASN A 165 -9.23 -37.08 0.63
CA ASN A 165 -9.15 -35.63 0.89
C ASN A 165 -10.19 -34.78 0.17
N LYS A 166 -11.17 -35.38 -0.51
CA LYS A 166 -12.19 -34.64 -1.30
C LYS A 166 -13.00 -33.66 -0.47
N ALA A 167 -13.30 -33.99 0.79
CA ALA A 167 -13.98 -33.08 1.72
C ALA A 167 -13.11 -31.85 2.07
N ILE A 168 -11.80 -32.03 2.21
CA ILE A 168 -10.87 -30.94 2.54
C ILE A 168 -10.55 -30.09 1.32
N GLN A 169 -10.51 -30.69 0.12
CA GLN A 169 -10.51 -29.96 -1.14
C GLN A 169 -11.78 -29.11 -1.29
N LEU A 170 -12.97 -29.67 -1.08
CA LEU A 170 -14.22 -28.93 -1.17
C LEU A 170 -14.30 -27.80 -0.13
N VAL A 171 -13.80 -28.02 1.09
CA VAL A 171 -13.74 -26.96 2.11
C VAL A 171 -12.74 -25.88 1.71
N LEU A 172 -11.56 -26.24 1.19
CA LEU A 172 -10.56 -25.29 0.72
C LEU A 172 -11.05 -24.52 -0.50
N GLU A 173 -11.59 -25.17 -1.53
CA GLU A 173 -12.17 -24.54 -2.72
C GLU A 173 -13.23 -23.51 -2.35
N ASN A 174 -14.15 -23.89 -1.47
CA ASN A 174 -15.28 -23.03 -1.11
C ASN A 174 -14.95 -21.98 -0.05
N ASN A 175 -13.88 -22.14 0.74
CA ASN A 175 -13.54 -21.25 1.86
C ASN A 175 -12.14 -20.64 1.79
N PHE A 176 -11.41 -20.75 0.68
CA PHE A 176 -10.05 -20.23 0.58
C PHE A 176 -9.97 -18.72 0.83
N GLY A 177 -10.99 -17.98 0.37
CA GLY A 177 -11.09 -16.54 0.64
C GLY A 177 -11.19 -16.23 2.12
N ASN A 178 -12.00 -17.00 2.86
CA ASN A 178 -12.12 -16.88 4.31
C ASN A 178 -10.80 -17.22 4.99
N LEU A 179 -10.15 -18.31 4.56
CA LEU A 179 -8.84 -18.72 5.07
C LEU A 179 -7.79 -17.61 4.93
N ILE A 180 -7.63 -17.02 3.74
CA ILE A 180 -6.68 -15.91 3.55
C ILE A 180 -7.05 -14.72 4.45
N ASN A 181 -8.34 -14.42 4.57
CA ASN A 181 -8.82 -13.24 5.30
C ASN A 181 -8.69 -13.37 6.82
N ASP A 182 -8.69 -14.59 7.35
CA ASP A 182 -8.48 -14.87 8.78
C ASP A 182 -7.02 -14.66 9.23
N TYR A 183 -6.08 -14.68 8.28
CA TYR A 183 -4.67 -14.46 8.57
C TYR A 183 -4.20 -13.05 8.20
N THR A 184 -3.23 -12.60 8.99
CA THR A 184 -2.57 -11.30 8.95
C THR A 184 -1.08 -11.50 9.27
N PRO A 185 -0.22 -10.48 9.08
CA PRO A 185 1.16 -10.56 9.53
C PRO A 185 1.32 -10.83 11.03
N ALA A 186 0.32 -10.49 11.86
CA ALA A 186 0.38 -10.65 13.31
C ALA A 186 0.19 -12.10 13.77
N ASN A 187 -0.58 -12.91 13.05
CA ASN A 187 -0.87 -14.32 13.36
C ASN A 187 -0.35 -15.28 12.28
N ILE A 188 0.60 -14.85 11.44
CA ILE A 188 1.17 -15.68 10.37
C ILE A 188 1.90 -16.92 10.90
N GLU A 189 2.35 -16.91 12.17
CA GLU A 189 2.94 -18.06 12.83
C GLU A 189 1.90 -19.17 13.07
N GLU A 190 0.64 -18.83 13.32
CA GLU A 190 -0.44 -19.80 13.45
C GLU A 190 -0.70 -20.48 12.11
N PHE A 191 -0.61 -19.73 11.01
CA PHE A 191 -0.66 -20.29 9.66
C PHE A 191 0.51 -21.25 9.38
N ARG A 192 1.72 -20.93 9.88
CA ARG A 192 2.88 -21.83 9.80
C ARG A 192 2.62 -23.16 10.52
N LYS A 193 2.12 -23.09 11.76
CA LYS A 193 1.78 -24.28 12.57
C LYS A 193 0.71 -25.13 11.90
N LEU A 194 -0.33 -24.50 11.34
CA LEU A 194 -1.34 -25.22 10.55
C LEU A 194 -0.68 -25.94 9.36
N GLY A 195 0.23 -25.28 8.66
CA GLY A 195 0.98 -25.88 7.56
C GLY A 195 1.89 -27.04 7.98
N SER A 196 2.56 -26.94 9.13
CA SER A 196 3.38 -28.03 9.66
C SER A 196 2.53 -29.21 10.10
N ASP A 197 1.38 -28.99 10.74
CA ASP A 197 0.53 -30.05 11.28
C ASP A 197 -0.22 -30.78 10.16
N VAL A 198 -0.78 -30.03 9.20
CA VAL A 198 -1.44 -30.59 8.01
C VAL A 198 -0.41 -31.22 7.08
N GLY A 199 0.75 -30.59 6.91
CA GLY A 199 1.86 -31.10 6.10
C GLY A 199 2.49 -32.37 6.67
N ALA A 200 2.79 -32.42 7.96
CA ALA A 200 3.34 -33.61 8.62
C ALA A 200 2.35 -34.79 8.61
N ALA A 201 1.05 -34.51 8.71
CA ALA A 201 0.02 -35.55 8.66
C ALA A 201 -0.25 -36.09 7.24
N LYS A 202 -0.09 -35.28 6.19
CA LYS A 202 -0.55 -35.63 4.81
C LYS A 202 0.52 -35.72 3.73
N LEU A 203 1.77 -35.30 3.97
CA LEU A 203 2.84 -35.34 2.95
C LEU A 203 3.55 -36.69 2.80
N LYS A 204 2.95 -37.79 3.28
CA LYS A 204 3.48 -39.13 3.02
C LYS A 204 3.45 -39.53 1.52
N THR A 205 2.78 -38.76 0.66
CA THR A 205 2.49 -39.14 -0.75
C THR A 205 2.99 -38.16 -1.84
N LYS A 206 3.42 -36.93 -1.51
CA LYS A 206 4.07 -35.98 -2.44
C LYS A 206 5.37 -35.42 -1.84
N PRO A 207 6.34 -34.92 -2.65
CA PRO A 207 7.59 -34.39 -2.12
C PRO A 207 7.31 -33.23 -1.15
N TYR A 208 7.79 -33.36 0.08
CA TYR A 208 7.69 -32.36 1.15
C TYR A 208 8.04 -30.94 0.69
N SER A 209 9.00 -30.80 -0.23
CA SER A 209 9.43 -29.53 -0.82
C SER A 209 8.35 -28.77 -1.59
N SER A 210 7.40 -29.47 -2.23
CA SER A 210 6.33 -28.84 -3.00
C SER A 210 5.33 -28.13 -2.08
N ALA A 211 4.91 -28.79 -1.00
CA ALA A 211 3.98 -28.20 -0.05
C ALA A 211 4.60 -27.01 0.71
N VAL A 212 5.87 -27.11 1.12
CA VAL A 212 6.58 -25.98 1.76
C VAL A 212 6.60 -24.75 0.85
N LYS A 213 6.87 -24.92 -0.45
CA LYS A 213 6.83 -23.83 -1.43
C LYS A 213 5.43 -23.21 -1.50
N THR A 214 4.40 -24.04 -1.53
CA THR A 214 3.01 -23.61 -1.61
C THR A 214 2.56 -22.82 -0.38
N TYR A 215 2.83 -23.29 0.84
CA TYR A 215 2.52 -22.54 2.06
C TYR A 215 3.24 -21.19 2.12
N ASN A 216 4.50 -21.14 1.66
CA ASN A 216 5.23 -19.88 1.54
C ASN A 216 4.58 -18.92 0.53
N ASN A 217 4.07 -19.42 -0.59
CA ASN A 217 3.34 -18.60 -1.56
C ASN A 217 2.06 -18.00 -0.96
N ILE A 218 1.30 -18.77 -0.18
CA ILE A 218 0.09 -18.26 0.50
C ILE A 218 0.46 -17.20 1.55
N ALA A 219 1.51 -17.45 2.33
CA ALA A 219 1.99 -16.48 3.31
C ALA A 219 2.40 -15.15 2.64
N LYS A 220 2.99 -15.19 1.43
CA LYS A 220 3.23 -13.96 0.66
C LYS A 220 1.95 -13.25 0.28
N LEU A 221 0.90 -13.97 -0.13
CA LEU A 221 -0.41 -13.37 -0.44
C LEU A 221 -1.01 -12.69 0.80
N ILE A 222 -0.93 -13.34 1.97
CA ILE A 222 -1.40 -12.80 3.25
C ILE A 222 -0.65 -11.51 3.61
N LEU A 223 0.67 -11.49 3.45
CA LEU A 223 1.47 -10.28 3.70
C LEU A 223 1.17 -9.17 2.70
N LEU A 224 0.98 -9.52 1.43
CA LEU A 224 0.77 -8.56 0.34
C LEU A 224 -0.60 -7.87 0.44
N LYS A 225 -1.67 -8.59 0.78
CA LYS A 225 -2.99 -7.97 1.00
C LYS A 225 -2.96 -6.95 2.15
N ASP A 226 -2.11 -7.15 3.15
CA ASP A 226 -1.94 -6.21 4.27
C ASP A 226 -1.17 -4.95 3.84
N TYR A 227 -0.14 -5.09 3.01
CA TYR A 227 0.57 -3.94 2.43
C TYR A 227 -0.31 -3.11 1.48
N ILE A 228 -1.18 -3.77 0.71
CA ILE A 228 -2.15 -3.08 -0.14
C ILE A 228 -3.16 -2.30 0.73
N ALA A 229 -3.64 -2.90 1.82
CA ALA A 229 -4.54 -2.23 2.76
C ALA A 229 -3.91 -0.98 3.40
N GLU A 230 -2.63 -1.06 3.78
CA GLU A 230 -1.86 0.08 4.26
C GLU A 230 -1.76 1.18 3.19
N GLY A 231 -1.48 0.80 1.94
CA GLY A 231 -1.45 1.74 0.81
C GLY A 231 -2.79 2.46 0.61
N ILE A 232 -3.90 1.74 0.67
CA ILE A 232 -5.24 2.33 0.55
C ILE A 232 -5.52 3.34 1.66
N TRP A 233 -5.15 3.01 2.90
CA TRP A 233 -5.24 3.95 4.02
C TRP A 233 -4.43 5.22 3.76
N PHE A 234 -3.21 5.12 3.22
CA PHE A 234 -2.41 6.30 2.89
C PHE A 234 -2.97 7.13 1.75
N VAL A 235 -3.56 6.51 0.72
CA VAL A 235 -4.27 7.26 -0.32
C VAL A 235 -5.44 8.02 0.30
N LEU A 236 -6.28 7.36 1.10
CA LEU A 236 -7.44 7.99 1.73
C LEU A 236 -7.04 9.16 2.64
N MET A 237 -6.04 8.95 3.49
CA MET A 237 -5.55 9.99 4.40
C MET A 237 -4.83 11.10 3.67
N GLY A 238 -4.09 10.79 2.60
CA GLY A 238 -3.47 11.78 1.73
C GLY A 238 -4.50 12.67 1.05
N LEU A 239 -5.52 12.08 0.42
CA LEU A 239 -6.64 12.82 -0.18
C LEU A 239 -7.39 13.66 0.86
N PHE A 240 -7.58 13.14 2.07
CA PHE A 240 -8.17 13.91 3.16
C PHE A 240 -7.32 15.13 3.53
N VAL A 241 -5.99 14.97 3.64
CA VAL A 241 -5.08 16.09 3.94
C VAL A 241 -5.12 17.15 2.83
N ILE A 242 -5.13 16.73 1.55
CA ILE A 242 -5.24 17.66 0.42
C ILE A 242 -6.50 18.52 0.55
N ASN A 243 -7.64 17.89 0.78
CA ASN A 243 -8.91 18.60 0.94
C ASN A 243 -8.86 19.56 2.14
N LEU A 244 -8.25 19.14 3.26
CA LEU A 244 -8.09 19.99 4.43
C LEU A 244 -7.18 21.20 4.14
N THR A 245 -6.04 21.00 3.49
CA THR A 245 -5.07 22.08 3.20
C THR A 245 -5.58 23.04 2.13
N ASN A 246 -6.29 22.56 1.10
CA ASN A 246 -6.84 23.41 0.05
C ASN A 246 -7.89 24.39 0.59
N ASN A 247 -8.75 23.91 1.50
CA ASN A 247 -9.72 24.77 2.19
C ASN A 247 -9.04 25.86 3.02
N TYR A 248 -7.87 25.56 3.61
CA TYR A 248 -7.11 26.54 4.39
C TYR A 248 -6.40 27.58 3.51
N VAL A 249 -5.69 27.13 2.46
CA VAL A 249 -4.96 28.01 1.53
C VAL A 249 -5.89 28.97 0.80
N GLY A 250 -7.07 28.51 0.35
CA GLY A 250 -8.04 29.36 -0.35
C GLY A 250 -8.58 30.54 0.46
N THR A 251 -8.38 30.56 1.78
CA THR A 251 -8.84 31.63 2.67
C THR A 251 -7.73 32.60 3.10
N GLN A 252 -6.45 32.24 3.02
CA GLN A 252 -5.32 33.02 3.55
C GLN A 252 -4.10 33.09 2.61
N ALA A 253 -4.30 32.89 1.30
CA ALA A 253 -3.22 32.56 0.35
C ALA A 253 -2.02 33.52 0.34
N CYS A 254 -2.22 34.83 0.59
CA CYS A 254 -1.14 35.81 0.52
C CYS A 254 -1.08 36.65 1.80
N LEU A 255 -0.14 36.28 2.69
CA LEU A 255 0.41 37.15 3.73
C LEU A 255 1.50 38.06 3.13
#